data_AF-A0A7J4ELY5-F1
#
_entry.id   AF-A0A7J4ELY5-F1
#
_cell.length_a   1.000
_cell.length_b   1.000
_cell.length_c   1.000
_cell.angle_alpha   90.00
_cell.angle_beta   90.00
_cell.angle_gamma   90.00
#
_symmetry.space_group_name_H-M   'P 1'
#
loop_
_entity.id
_entity.type
_entity.pdbx_description
1 polymer ?
#
loop_
_entity_poly.entity_id
_entity_poly.type
_entity_poly.pdbx_seq_one_letter_code
_entity_poly.pdbx_strand_id
1 'polypeptide(L)'
;MPNAIDLLKYRGELEDKLRGLLGRAIYVIELDIFALPCGCYGITANTRGLELDDLEVFEEHLLPYFKDLSQKLEVNPKFIFARLVPGSSLVVAINWRVLCNRCYLDFAGAKGKIPRPDLYIMHFEKI
;
A
#
# COMPACT_ATOMS: atom_id res chain seq x y z
N MET A 1 0.37 14.37 14.19
CA MET A 1 1.11 14.32 12.91
C MET A 1 2.46 13.65 13.13
N PRO A 2 2.71 12.50 12.48
CA PRO A 2 3.97 11.77 12.58
C PRO A 2 5.15 12.64 12.13
N ASN A 3 6.24 12.61 12.87
CA ASN A 3 7.47 13.28 12.45
C ASN A 3 8.36 12.30 11.64
N ALA A 4 9.50 12.79 11.13
CA ALA A 4 10.41 11.96 10.33
C ALA A 4 10.99 10.75 11.10
N ILE A 5 11.11 10.83 12.42
CA ILE A 5 11.59 9.72 13.27
C ILE A 5 10.53 8.62 13.33
N ASP A 6 9.25 8.98 13.43
CA ASP A 6 8.14 8.02 13.40
C ASP A 6 8.10 7.28 12.06
N LEU A 7 8.26 7.99 10.93
CA LEU A 7 8.32 7.39 9.60
C LEU A 7 9.49 6.40 9.48
N LEU A 8 10.68 6.77 9.97
CA LEU A 8 11.85 5.89 9.93
C LEU A 8 11.62 4.59 10.72
N LYS A 9 11.00 4.71 11.90
CA LYS A 9 10.62 3.57 12.75
C LYS A 9 9.62 2.67 12.04
N TYR A 10 8.50 3.23 11.58
CA TYR A 10 7.42 2.46 10.96
C TYR A 10 7.82 1.80 9.64
N ARG A 11 8.68 2.45 8.85
CA ARG A 11 9.30 1.83 7.67
C ARG A 11 10.13 0.60 8.07
N GLY A 12 10.82 0.64 9.21
CA GLY A 12 11.59 -0.48 9.75
C GLY A 12 10.71 -1.63 10.17
N GLU A 13 9.68 -1.33 10.96
CA GLU A 13 8.71 -2.33 11.40
C GLU A 13 8.00 -3.00 10.22
N LEU A 14 7.66 -2.25 9.17
CA LEU A 14 7.08 -2.80 7.95
C LEU A 14 8.05 -3.74 7.22
N GLU A 15 9.32 -3.35 7.10
CA GLU A 15 10.36 -4.20 6.49
C GLU A 15 10.55 -5.50 7.27
N ASP A 16 10.67 -5.42 8.59
CA ASP A 16 10.85 -6.59 9.47
C ASP A 16 9.61 -7.50 9.43
N LYS A 17 8.41 -6.92 9.38
CA LYS A 17 7.16 -7.67 9.24
C LYS A 17 7.11 -8.45 7.93
N LEU A 18 7.49 -7.81 6.82
CA LEU A 18 7.52 -8.47 5.50
C LEU A 18 8.57 -9.58 5.46
N ARG A 19 9.78 -9.33 5.96
CA ARG A 19 10.84 -10.35 6.02
C ARG A 19 10.45 -11.53 6.90
N GLY A 20 9.88 -11.26 8.08
CA GLY A 20 9.45 -12.30 9.02
C GLY A 20 8.34 -13.18 8.45
N LEU A 21 7.45 -12.62 7.63
CA LEU A 21 6.35 -13.36 7.01
C LEU A 21 6.80 -14.17 5.80
N LEU A 22 7.67 -13.61 4.96
CA LEU A 22 8.07 -14.19 3.67
C LEU A 22 9.35 -15.03 3.73
N GLY A 23 10.08 -14.99 4.84
CA GLY A 23 11.29 -15.80 5.05
C GLY A 23 12.45 -15.47 4.10
N ARG A 24 12.42 -14.31 3.44
CA ARG A 24 13.40 -13.89 2.43
C ARG A 24 13.65 -12.38 2.48
N ALA A 25 14.70 -11.93 1.80
CA ALA A 25 15.07 -10.52 1.77
C ALA A 25 14.02 -9.69 1.02
N ILE A 26 13.38 -8.78 1.76
CA ILE A 26 12.51 -7.71 1.28
C ILE A 26 13.08 -6.39 1.76
N TYR A 27 12.96 -5.35 0.95
CA TYR A 27 13.40 -4.00 1.31
C TYR A 27 12.23 -3.03 1.20
N VAL A 28 12.06 -2.21 2.22
CA VAL A 28 11.21 -1.02 2.21
C VAL A 28 12.15 0.17 2.15
N ILE A 29 12.38 0.67 0.94
CA ILE A 29 13.41 1.68 0.67
C ILE A 29 13.00 3.03 1.21
N GLU A 30 11.71 3.32 1.15
CA GLU A 30 11.15 4.62 1.49
C GLU A 30 9.71 4.46 1.97
N LEU A 31 9.31 5.34 2.87
CA LEU A 31 7.94 5.47 3.36
C LEU A 31 7.57 6.95 3.40
N ASP A 32 6.68 7.38 2.51
CA ASP A 32 6.30 8.78 2.38
C ASP A 32 4.85 9.02 2.79
N ILE A 33 4.61 10.18 3.38
CA ILE A 33 3.28 10.79 3.45
C ILE A 33 3.22 11.86 2.36
N PHE A 34 2.20 11.80 1.51
CA PHE A 34 2.08 12.68 0.36
C PHE A 34 0.69 13.31 0.24
N ALA A 35 0.64 14.46 -0.45
CA ALA A 35 -0.59 15.11 -0.91
C ALA A 35 -0.48 15.42 -2.40
N LEU A 36 -1.53 15.13 -3.16
CA LEU A 36 -1.58 15.28 -4.62
C LEU A 36 -2.44 16.48 -5.02
N PRO A 37 -2.18 17.10 -6.19
CA PRO A 37 -2.95 18.26 -6.67
C PRO A 37 -4.43 17.97 -6.92
N CYS A 38 -4.83 16.70 -7.09
CA CYS A 38 -6.23 16.32 -7.22
C CYS A 38 -7.00 16.29 -5.89
N GLY A 39 -6.33 16.52 -4.75
CA GLY A 39 -6.90 16.42 -3.41
C GLY A 39 -6.80 15.03 -2.77
N CYS A 40 -6.23 14.05 -3.47
CA CYS A 40 -5.88 12.77 -2.83
C CYS A 40 -4.65 12.94 -1.94
N TYR A 41 -4.59 12.20 -0.85
CA TYR A 41 -3.40 12.13 0.01
C TYR A 41 -3.26 10.72 0.56
N GLY A 42 -2.11 10.42 1.17
CA GLY A 42 -1.90 9.09 1.73
C GLY A 42 -0.46 8.74 2.03
N ILE A 43 -0.20 7.44 2.09
CA ILE A 43 1.10 6.85 2.37
C ILE A 43 1.53 6.01 1.17
N THR A 44 2.83 6.01 0.85
CA THR A 44 3.43 5.05 -0.09
C THR A 44 4.66 4.42 0.53
N ALA A 45 4.79 3.11 0.40
CA ALA A 45 5.97 2.36 0.82
C ALA A 45 6.62 1.78 -0.44
N ASN A 46 7.80 2.27 -0.82
CA ASN A 46 8.52 1.80 -1.98
C ASN A 46 9.28 0.50 -1.64
N THR A 47 9.00 -0.57 -2.37
CA THR A 47 9.48 -1.92 -2.05
C THR A 47 10.43 -2.48 -3.10
N ARG A 48 11.33 -3.37 -2.68
CA ARG A 48 12.08 -4.28 -3.56
C ARG A 48 12.05 -5.71 -3.03
N GLY A 49 11.98 -6.65 -3.96
CA GLY A 49 11.91 -8.08 -3.67
C GLY A 49 10.51 -8.59 -3.38
N LEU A 50 9.51 -7.74 -3.18
CA LEU A 50 8.12 -8.15 -2.97
C LEU A 50 7.45 -8.53 -4.30
N GLU A 51 6.70 -9.62 -4.31
CA GLU A 51 5.96 -10.12 -5.47
C GLU A 51 4.46 -10.14 -5.21
N LEU A 52 3.67 -10.16 -6.28
CA LEU A 52 2.22 -10.18 -6.22
C LEU A 52 1.73 -11.41 -5.44
N ASP A 53 2.27 -12.59 -5.73
CA ASP A 53 1.88 -13.85 -5.08
C ASP A 53 2.05 -13.77 -3.56
N ASP A 54 3.07 -13.06 -3.06
CA ASP A 54 3.24 -12.84 -1.62
C ASP A 54 2.05 -12.09 -1.02
N LEU A 55 1.55 -11.08 -1.73
CA LEU A 55 0.41 -10.28 -1.29
C LEU A 55 -0.88 -11.10 -1.31
N GLU A 56 -1.07 -11.94 -2.33
CA GLU A 56 -2.25 -12.80 -2.46
C GLU A 56 -2.28 -13.89 -1.38
N VAL A 57 -1.16 -14.56 -1.16
CA VAL A 57 -1.05 -15.65 -0.17
C VAL A 57 -1.19 -15.13 1.26
N PHE A 58 -0.60 -13.97 1.56
CA PHE A 58 -0.55 -13.43 2.92
C PHE A 58 -1.51 -12.27 3.18
N GLU A 59 -2.51 -12.07 2.31
CA GLU A 59 -3.41 -10.91 2.38
C GLU A 59 -4.11 -10.78 3.73
N GLU A 60 -4.56 -11.91 4.29
CA GLU A 60 -5.26 -11.95 5.59
C GLU A 60 -4.38 -11.48 6.75
N HIS A 61 -3.06 -11.59 6.62
CA HIS A 61 -2.09 -11.12 7.62
C HIS A 61 -1.61 -9.69 7.32
N LEU A 62 -1.43 -9.36 6.04
CA LEU A 62 -0.89 -8.08 5.60
C LEU A 62 -1.93 -6.96 5.68
N LEU A 63 -3.16 -7.20 5.25
CA LEU A 63 -4.18 -6.16 5.19
C LEU A 63 -4.52 -5.57 6.58
N PRO A 64 -4.72 -6.36 7.65
CA PRO A 64 -4.91 -5.80 8.99
C PRO A 64 -3.71 -4.98 9.47
N TYR A 65 -2.49 -5.45 9.20
CA TYR A 65 -1.26 -4.74 9.55
C TYR A 65 -1.14 -3.41 8.79
N PHE A 66 -1.48 -3.40 7.50
CA PHE A 66 -1.51 -2.20 6.66
C PHE A 66 -2.53 -1.19 7.17
N LYS A 67 -3.70 -1.63 7.65
CA LYS A 67 -4.69 -0.74 8.27
C LYS A 67 -4.18 -0.14 9.58
N ASP A 68 -3.63 -0.96 10.48
CA ASP A 68 -3.02 -0.51 11.74
C ASP A 68 -1.89 0.50 11.51
N LEU A 69 -0.98 0.23 10.56
CA LEU A 69 0.08 1.15 10.18
C LEU A 69 -0.46 2.51 9.72
N SER A 70 -1.51 2.50 8.89
CA SER A 70 -2.11 3.75 8.41
C SER A 70 -2.75 4.56 9.53
N GLN A 71 -3.41 3.91 10.49
CA GLN A 71 -3.98 4.56 11.67
C GLN A 71 -2.91 5.19 12.57
N LYS A 72 -1.79 4.49 12.78
CA LYS A 72 -0.63 5.03 13.52
C LYS A 72 -0.02 6.27 12.85
N LEU A 73 -0.11 6.32 11.52
CA LEU A 73 0.31 7.47 10.73
C LEU A 73 -0.78 8.54 10.53
N GLU A 74 -1.90 8.42 11.25
CA GLU A 74 -3.05 9.34 11.20
C GLU A 74 -3.68 9.46 9.79
N VAL A 75 -3.58 8.41 8.97
CA VAL A 75 -4.23 8.32 7.65
C VAL A 75 -5.30 7.24 7.70
N ASN A 76 -6.52 7.56 7.26
CA ASN A 76 -7.63 6.59 7.19
C ASN A 76 -7.94 6.24 5.72
N PRO A 77 -7.15 5.37 5.07
CA PRO A 77 -7.26 5.09 3.66
C PRO A 77 -8.47 4.21 3.36
N LYS A 78 -9.28 4.62 2.39
CA LYS A 78 -10.34 3.80 1.81
C LYS A 78 -9.85 2.91 0.67
N PHE A 79 -8.61 3.12 0.23
CA PHE A 79 -8.03 2.43 -0.90
C PHE A 79 -6.60 1.99 -0.59
N ILE A 80 -6.39 0.69 -0.44
CA ILE A 80 -5.07 0.08 -0.24
C ILE A 80 -4.78 -0.81 -1.44
N PHE A 81 -3.67 -0.54 -2.11
CA PHE A 81 -3.30 -1.23 -3.34
C PHE A 81 -1.79 -1.33 -3.51
N ALA A 82 -1.36 -2.41 -4.16
CA ALA A 82 -0.01 -2.55 -4.64
C ALA A 82 0.11 -2.04 -6.07
N ARG A 83 1.25 -1.41 -6.37
CA ARG A 83 1.65 -1.03 -7.73
C ARG A 83 2.66 -2.04 -8.22
N LEU A 84 2.43 -2.57 -9.42
CA LEU A 84 3.28 -3.56 -10.07
C LEU A 84 4.17 -2.90 -11.12
N VAL A 85 5.32 -3.50 -11.41
CA VAL A 85 6.03 -3.24 -12.67
C VAL A 85 5.15 -3.77 -13.81
N PRO A 86 4.79 -2.95 -14.82
CA PRO A 86 3.98 -3.43 -15.93
C PRO A 86 4.61 -4.66 -16.61
N GLY A 87 3.83 -5.74 -16.73
CA GLY A 87 4.28 -7.00 -17.33
C GLY A 87 5.08 -7.92 -16.41
N SER A 88 5.06 -7.69 -15.09
CA SER A 88 5.78 -8.49 -14.08
C SER A 88 4.93 -8.66 -12.81
N SER A 89 5.29 -9.64 -11.97
CA SER A 89 4.75 -9.84 -10.62
C SER A 89 5.39 -8.91 -9.57
N LEU A 90 6.44 -8.16 -9.92
CA LEU A 90 7.19 -7.34 -8.97
C LEU A 90 6.36 -6.17 -8.44
N VAL A 91 6.25 -6.09 -7.11
CA VAL A 91 5.60 -5.00 -6.40
C VAL A 91 6.60 -3.89 -6.15
N VAL A 92 6.39 -2.73 -6.78
CA VAL A 92 7.24 -1.55 -6.60
C VAL A 92 6.83 -0.68 -5.44
N ALA A 93 5.53 -0.71 -5.07
CA ALA A 93 5.05 0.07 -3.95
C ALA A 93 3.73 -0.46 -3.38
N ILE A 94 3.56 -0.35 -2.06
CA ILE A 94 2.27 -0.45 -1.39
C ILE A 94 1.74 0.97 -1.14
N ASN A 95 0.47 1.22 -1.45
CA ASN A 95 -0.13 2.54 -1.38
C ASN A 95 -1.39 2.51 -0.50
N TRP A 96 -1.49 3.46 0.41
CA TRP A 96 -2.66 3.73 1.25
C TRP A 96 -3.19 5.09 0.87
N ARG A 97 -4.35 5.17 0.23
CA ARG A 97 -4.85 6.42 -0.36
C ARG A 97 -6.22 6.79 0.17
N VAL A 98 -6.35 8.05 0.58
CA VAL A 98 -7.62 8.75 0.72
C VAL A 98 -7.91 9.40 -0.63
N LEU A 99 -8.97 8.93 -1.29
CA LEU A 99 -9.34 9.38 -2.63
C LEU A 99 -10.23 10.63 -2.54
N CYS A 100 -10.00 11.58 -3.45
CA CYS A 100 -11.00 12.61 -3.74
C CYS A 100 -12.17 12.02 -4.53
N ASN A 101 -13.30 12.72 -4.59
CA ASN A 101 -14.51 12.24 -5.29
C ASN A 101 -14.25 11.85 -6.74
N ARG A 102 -13.42 12.62 -7.45
CA ARG A 102 -13.05 12.34 -8.84
C ARG A 102 -12.34 11.00 -8.98
N CYS A 103 -11.28 10.78 -8.20
CA CYS A 103 -10.51 9.54 -8.29
C CYS A 103 -11.30 8.34 -7.74
N TYR A 104 -12.21 8.52 -6.78
CA TYR A 104 -13.09 7.46 -6.32
C TYR A 104 -13.93 6.88 -7.47
N LEU A 105 -14.52 7.75 -8.32
CA LEU A 105 -15.35 7.34 -9.46
C LEU A 105 -14.59 6.45 -10.44
N ASP A 106 -13.29 6.70 -10.66
CA ASP A 106 -12.45 5.90 -11.54
C ASP A 106 -12.31 4.44 -11.07
N PHE A 107 -12.41 4.19 -9.76
CA PHE A 107 -12.29 2.86 -9.16
C PHE A 107 -13.63 2.26 -8.69
N ALA A 108 -14.67 3.07 -8.51
CA ALA A 108 -15.99 2.62 -8.03
C ALA A 108 -16.61 1.52 -8.93
N GLY A 109 -16.39 1.65 -10.24
CA GLY A 109 -16.84 0.70 -11.26
C GLY A 109 -15.92 -0.50 -11.50
N ALA A 110 -14.74 -0.53 -10.87
CA ALA A 110 -13.80 -1.64 -11.04
C ALA A 110 -14.40 -2.95 -10.51
N LYS A 111 -14.11 -4.05 -11.22
CA LYS A 111 -14.45 -5.42 -10.82
C LYS A 111 -13.18 -6.21 -10.56
N GLY A 112 -13.19 -7.00 -9.49
CA GLY A 112 -12.04 -7.81 -9.08
C GLY A 112 -10.91 -6.99 -8.44
N LYS A 113 -9.78 -7.67 -8.19
CA LYS A 113 -8.60 -7.07 -7.55
C LYS A 113 -7.63 -6.42 -8.53
N ILE A 114 -7.68 -6.77 -9.81
CA ILE A 114 -6.75 -6.26 -10.83
C ILE A 114 -7.56 -5.48 -11.88
N PRO A 115 -7.92 -4.22 -11.60
CA PRO A 115 -8.63 -3.39 -12.58
C PRO A 115 -7.73 -2.94 -13.73
N ARG A 116 -6.41 -2.97 -13.52
CA ARG A 116 -5.39 -2.58 -14.51
C ARG A 116 -4.13 -3.44 -14.31
N PRO A 117 -3.29 -3.63 -15.35
CA PRO A 117 -2.09 -4.45 -15.26
C PRO A 117 -1.05 -3.96 -14.24
N ASP A 118 -1.08 -2.68 -13.86
CA ASP A 118 -0.14 -2.05 -12.95
C ASP A 118 -0.61 -2.02 -11.49
N LEU A 119 -1.81 -2.56 -11.20
CA LEU A 119 -2.49 -2.32 -9.94
C LEU A 119 -3.17 -3.57 -9.38
N TYR A 120 -2.88 -3.87 -8.11
CA TYR A 120 -3.56 -4.90 -7.33
C TYR A 120 -4.23 -4.29 -6.10
N ILE A 121 -5.55 -4.40 -6.02
CA ILE A 121 -6.38 -3.88 -4.92
C ILE A 121 -6.42 -4.90 -3.79
N MET A 122 -5.90 -4.51 -2.64
CA MET A 122 -6.03 -5.28 -1.39
C MET A 122 -7.28 -4.83 -0.61
N HIS A 123 -7.63 -3.55 -0.69
CA HIS A 123 -8.82 -3.03 -0.04
C HIS A 123 -9.37 -1.82 -0.78
N PHE A 124 -10.67 -1.82 -0.99
CA PHE A 124 -11.39 -0.67 -1.51
C PHE A 124 -12.75 -0.59 -0.83
N GLU A 125 -12.97 0.46 -0.04
CA GLU A 125 -14.27 0.73 0.59
C GLU A 125 -15.14 1.53 -0.37
N LYS A 126 -16.27 0.94 -0.78
CA LYS A 126 -17.28 1.63 -1.56
C LYS A 126 -18.13 2.50 -0.63
N ILE A 127 -18.21 3.79 -0.95
CA ILE A 127 -19.13 4.77 -0.38
C ILE A 127 -20.53 4.51 -0.94
#